data_AF-A0A948HJG0-F1
#
_entry.id   AF-A0A948HJG0-F1
#
_cell.length_a   1.000
_cell.length_b   1.000
_cell.length_c   1.000
_cell.angle_alpha   90.00
_cell.angle_beta   90.00
_cell.angle_gamma   90.00
#
_symmetry.space_group_name_H-M   'P 1'
#
loop_
_entity.id
_entity.type
_entity.pdbx_description
1 polymer ?
#
loop_
_entity_poly.entity_id
_entity_poly.type
_entity_poly.pdbx_seq_one_letter_code
_entity_poly.pdbx_strand_id
1 'polypeptide(L)'
;VRGKVRNLSAGGMRVEDEFEVERGNRMTAELRNVGKVKGTVAWVQGSRIGVAFDAEIDPKLARAPVGTKGSEIPSFARPALDASKFDDPNRSFRGEGQIEEAASLMRWMAARGDDLLVHLDLHETTDSDLHEFDPARCARDGIALVPDIIPDGFYVIGNSEDPQPAFQQALIAAVEKITHIAPADANGELIGMPLQSPGVVWGESRSIGACAGFTDALYATTTEVYPDSPRTSPRECNAAQVTAVCAGLDYALADR
;
A
#
# COMPACT_ATOMS: atom_id res chain seq x y z
N VAL A 1 -10.71 18.40 -23.70
CA VAL A 1 -10.65 16.95 -23.99
C VAL A 1 -11.55 16.23 -23.00
N ARG A 2 -12.29 15.20 -23.41
CA ARG A 2 -12.95 14.28 -22.46
C ARG A 2 -11.97 13.15 -22.21
N GLY A 3 -11.87 12.67 -20.98
CA GLY A 3 -10.98 11.56 -20.63
C GLY A 3 -11.67 10.54 -19.75
N LYS A 4 -11.26 9.28 -19.83
CA LYS A 4 -11.80 8.23 -18.98
C LYS A 4 -11.04 8.18 -17.67
N VAL A 5 -11.71 8.55 -16.57
CA VAL A 5 -11.16 8.41 -15.22
C VAL A 5 -11.10 6.93 -14.87
N ARG A 6 -9.91 6.42 -14.56
CA ARG A 6 -9.66 5.03 -14.14
C ARG A 6 -9.64 4.89 -12.62
N ASN A 7 -9.03 5.82 -11.92
CA ASN A 7 -9.02 5.89 -10.46
C ASN A 7 -9.25 7.33 -10.00
N LEU A 8 -9.95 7.48 -8.87
CA LEU A 8 -10.28 8.78 -8.28
C LEU A 8 -10.24 8.64 -6.75
N SER A 9 -9.35 9.40 -6.12
CA SER A 9 -9.22 9.58 -4.67
C SER A 9 -9.54 11.03 -4.28
N ALA A 10 -9.42 11.36 -2.99
CA ALA A 10 -9.55 12.73 -2.52
C ALA A 10 -8.46 13.64 -3.07
N GLY A 11 -7.22 13.15 -3.19
CA GLY A 11 -6.05 13.93 -3.59
C GLY A 11 -5.68 13.85 -5.07
N GLY A 12 -6.22 12.91 -5.86
CA GLY A 12 -5.85 12.81 -7.26
C GLY A 12 -6.67 11.84 -8.10
N MET A 13 -6.31 11.76 -9.38
CA MET A 13 -6.94 10.85 -10.34
C MET A 13 -5.97 10.33 -11.38
N ARG A 14 -6.28 9.14 -11.88
CA ARG A 14 -5.68 8.59 -13.10
C ARG A 14 -6.67 8.71 -14.25
N VAL A 15 -6.24 9.28 -15.36
CA VAL A 15 -7.07 9.47 -16.55
C VAL A 15 -6.39 8.84 -17.77
N GLU A 16 -7.18 8.23 -18.63
CA GLU A 16 -6.74 7.64 -19.89
C GLU A 16 -7.47 8.32 -21.05
N ASP A 17 -6.70 8.96 -21.94
CA ASP A 17 -7.13 9.53 -23.22
C ASP A 17 -5.90 10.02 -24.04
N GLU A 18 -6.12 10.52 -25.25
CA GLU A 18 -5.08 11.20 -26.03
C GLU A 18 -4.90 12.63 -25.51
N PHE A 19 -3.93 12.80 -24.59
CA PHE A 19 -3.53 14.10 -24.08
C PHE A 19 -2.13 14.49 -24.59
N GLU A 20 -1.99 15.71 -25.11
CA GLU A 20 -0.70 16.35 -25.32
C GLU A 20 -0.33 17.15 -24.07
N VAL A 21 0.19 16.46 -23.05
CA VAL A 21 0.62 17.07 -21.79
C VAL A 21 1.92 16.48 -21.29
N GLU A 22 2.64 17.27 -20.50
CA GLU A 22 3.86 16.89 -19.82
C GLU A 22 3.67 16.97 -18.30
N ARG A 23 4.53 16.27 -17.56
CA ARG A 23 4.60 16.39 -16.10
C ARG A 23 4.77 17.86 -15.69
N GLY A 24 4.03 18.29 -14.69
CA GLY A 24 4.01 19.67 -14.20
C GLY A 24 3.03 20.59 -14.93
N ASN A 25 2.45 20.17 -16.06
CA ASN A 25 1.38 20.93 -16.69
C ASN A 25 0.17 21.07 -15.75
N ARG A 26 -0.47 22.24 -15.80
CA ARG A 26 -1.67 22.57 -15.02
C ARG A 26 -2.91 22.18 -15.80
N MET A 27 -3.88 21.61 -15.10
CA MET A 27 -5.16 21.27 -15.71
C MET A 27 -6.34 21.56 -14.79
N THR A 28 -7.52 21.66 -15.41
CA THR A 28 -8.79 21.74 -14.70
C THR A 28 -9.69 20.66 -15.26
N ALA A 29 -10.13 19.75 -14.38
CA ALA A 29 -11.07 18.70 -14.70
C ALA A 29 -12.46 19.09 -14.20
N GLU A 30 -13.50 18.82 -14.99
CA GLU A 30 -14.88 18.95 -14.55
C GLU A 30 -15.39 17.57 -14.13
N LEU A 31 -15.51 17.35 -12.83
CA LEU A 31 -15.96 16.09 -12.24
C LEU A 31 -17.45 16.16 -11.93
N ARG A 32 -18.17 15.08 -12.24
CA ARG A 32 -19.60 14.95 -11.97
C ARG A 32 -19.88 15.20 -10.48
N ASN A 33 -20.93 15.96 -10.15
CA ASN A 33 -21.37 16.32 -8.78
C ASN A 33 -20.33 17.01 -7.86
N VAL A 34 -19.06 17.11 -8.27
CA VAL A 34 -17.98 17.79 -7.54
C VAL A 34 -17.72 19.18 -8.14
N GLY A 35 -17.82 19.30 -9.47
CA GLY A 35 -17.55 20.53 -10.21
C GLY A 35 -16.10 20.60 -10.72
N LYS A 36 -15.59 21.82 -10.88
CA LYS A 36 -14.25 22.07 -11.42
C LYS A 36 -13.19 21.81 -10.35
N VAL A 37 -12.28 20.89 -10.64
CA VAL A 37 -11.13 20.54 -9.80
C VAL A 37 -9.86 20.91 -10.54
N LYS A 38 -9.00 21.70 -9.91
CA LYS A 38 -7.70 22.08 -10.45
C LYS A 38 -6.64 21.10 -9.97
N GLY A 39 -5.62 20.88 -10.80
CA GLY A 39 -4.51 20.01 -10.44
C GLY A 39 -3.31 20.14 -11.36
N THR A 40 -2.31 19.32 -11.07
CA THR A 40 -1.03 19.25 -11.78
C THR A 40 -0.82 17.82 -12.27
N VAL A 41 -0.33 17.67 -13.50
CA VAL A 41 0.06 16.36 -14.03
C VAL A 41 1.29 15.85 -13.25
N ALA A 42 1.11 14.78 -12.48
CA ALA A 42 2.14 14.17 -11.64
C ALA A 42 3.06 13.24 -12.46
N TRP A 43 2.48 12.52 -13.42
CA TRP A 43 3.18 11.61 -14.33
C TRP A 43 2.41 11.40 -15.64
N VAL A 44 3.13 11.00 -16.68
CA VAL A 44 2.60 10.69 -18.02
C VAL A 44 3.18 9.35 -18.48
N GLN A 45 2.35 8.44 -18.96
CA GLN A 45 2.75 7.13 -19.49
C GLN A 45 1.85 6.76 -20.69
N GLY A 46 2.35 6.99 -21.90
CA GLY A 46 1.55 6.81 -23.12
C GLY A 46 0.29 7.70 -23.09
N SER A 47 -0.89 7.09 -23.26
CA SER A 47 -2.20 7.78 -23.17
C SER A 47 -2.73 7.93 -21.74
N ARG A 48 -1.93 7.62 -20.72
CA ARG A 48 -2.34 7.70 -19.32
C ARG A 48 -1.62 8.83 -18.62
N ILE A 49 -2.36 9.55 -17.80
CA ILE A 49 -1.83 10.61 -16.94
C ILE A 49 -2.31 10.44 -15.51
N GLY A 50 -1.42 10.75 -14.57
CA GLY A 50 -1.74 10.96 -13.17
C GLY A 50 -1.86 12.44 -12.89
N VAL A 51 -2.90 12.83 -12.15
CA VAL A 51 -3.19 14.23 -11.83
C VAL A 51 -3.37 14.35 -10.33
N ALA A 52 -2.52 15.17 -9.70
CA ALA A 52 -2.65 15.55 -8.30
C ALA A 52 -3.52 16.81 -8.20
N PHE A 53 -4.50 16.80 -7.31
CA PHE A 53 -5.40 17.92 -7.10
C PHE A 53 -4.76 18.98 -6.20
N ASP A 54 -5.08 20.24 -6.45
CA ASP A 54 -4.62 21.36 -5.61
C ASP A 54 -5.31 21.38 -4.24
N ALA A 55 -6.52 20.81 -4.17
CA ALA A 55 -7.34 20.70 -2.97
C ALA A 55 -8.10 19.38 -3.01
N GLU A 56 -8.23 18.76 -1.84
CA GLU A 56 -8.96 17.51 -1.71
C GLU A 56 -10.43 17.64 -2.10
N ILE A 57 -10.97 16.56 -2.64
CA ILE A 57 -12.38 16.43 -2.97
C ILE A 57 -13.02 15.28 -2.20
N ASP A 58 -14.35 15.23 -2.18
CA ASP A 58 -15.07 14.00 -1.83
C ASP A 58 -15.30 13.17 -3.11
N PRO A 59 -14.54 12.08 -3.33
CA PRO A 59 -14.70 11.26 -4.53
C PRO A 59 -16.02 10.46 -4.54
N LYS A 60 -16.74 10.34 -3.40
CA LYS A 60 -18.04 9.67 -3.36
C LYS A 60 -19.09 10.48 -4.13
N LEU A 61 -19.01 11.80 -4.09
CA LEU A 61 -19.90 12.68 -4.87
C LEU A 61 -19.79 12.38 -6.36
N ALA A 62 -18.57 12.18 -6.88
CA ALA A 62 -18.34 11.85 -8.28
C ALA A 62 -18.95 10.51 -8.73
N ARG A 63 -19.15 9.58 -7.80
CA ARG A 63 -19.76 8.27 -8.03
C ARG A 63 -21.27 8.26 -7.80
N ALA A 64 -21.83 9.29 -7.16
CA ALA A 64 -23.24 9.37 -6.81
C ALA A 64 -24.14 9.54 -8.06
N PRO A 65 -25.44 9.15 -7.97
CA PRO A 65 -26.42 9.36 -9.02
C PRO A 65 -26.52 10.83 -9.46
N VAL A 66 -26.98 11.03 -10.70
CA VAL A 66 -27.17 12.38 -11.26
C VAL A 66 -28.30 13.09 -10.51
N GLY A 67 -28.03 14.31 -10.02
CA GLY A 67 -28.98 15.11 -9.23
C GLY A 67 -28.62 15.20 -7.75
N THR A 68 -27.71 14.36 -7.27
CA THR A 68 -27.09 14.48 -5.94
C THR A 68 -26.09 15.64 -5.96
N LYS A 69 -26.59 16.88 -5.86
CA LYS A 69 -25.72 18.02 -5.59
C LYS A 69 -25.12 17.83 -4.19
N GLY A 70 -23.80 17.82 -4.08
CA GLY A 70 -23.15 18.06 -2.80
C GLY A 70 -23.74 19.35 -2.23
N SER A 71 -24.29 19.28 -1.02
CA SER A 71 -24.83 20.47 -0.37
C SER A 71 -23.78 21.58 -0.43
N GLU A 72 -24.16 22.77 -0.92
CA GLU A 72 -23.35 23.99 -0.85
C GLU A 72 -23.22 24.42 0.61
N ILE A 73 -22.60 23.58 1.43
CA ILE A 73 -22.22 23.94 2.78
C ILE A 73 -21.00 24.86 2.63
N PRO A 74 -21.06 26.10 3.16
CA PRO A 74 -19.90 26.99 3.18
C PRO A 74 -18.68 26.26 3.76
N SER A 75 -17.48 26.54 3.24
CA SER A 75 -16.25 25.83 3.63
C SER A 75 -16.02 25.75 5.14
N PHE A 76 -16.49 26.74 5.91
CA PHE A 76 -16.41 26.81 7.37
C PHE A 76 -17.41 25.93 8.14
N ALA A 77 -18.44 25.41 7.48
CA ALA A 77 -19.51 24.60 8.09
C ALA A 77 -19.49 23.14 7.61
N ARG A 78 -18.55 22.78 6.73
CA ARG A 78 -18.32 21.38 6.35
C ARG A 78 -17.81 20.65 7.60
N PRO A 79 -18.43 19.52 8.01
CA PRO A 79 -17.74 18.56 8.86
C PRO A 79 -16.39 18.25 8.21
N ALA A 80 -15.33 18.04 9.00
CA ALA A 80 -14.09 17.50 8.45
C ALA A 80 -14.48 16.28 7.61
N LEU A 81 -14.26 16.37 6.30
CA LEU A 81 -14.53 15.27 5.40
C LEU A 81 -13.72 14.09 5.95
N ASP A 82 -14.40 12.97 6.18
CA ASP A 82 -13.74 11.70 6.37
C ASP A 82 -13.15 11.28 5.01
N ALA A 83 -12.10 12.01 4.60
CA ALA A 83 -11.27 11.78 3.42
C ALA A 83 -10.48 10.47 3.53
N SER A 84 -10.45 9.91 4.75
CA SER A 84 -9.66 8.77 5.18
C SER A 84 -9.99 7.47 4.46
N LYS A 85 -11.18 7.33 3.86
CA LYS A 85 -11.59 6.07 3.20
C LYS A 85 -10.90 5.77 1.86
N PHE A 86 -10.03 6.65 1.39
CA PHE A 86 -9.23 6.46 0.18
C PHE A 86 -7.73 6.47 0.47
N ASP A 87 -7.36 6.43 1.74
CA ASP A 87 -5.99 6.32 2.19
C ASP A 87 -5.64 4.87 2.51
N ASP A 88 -4.36 4.57 2.37
CA ASP A 88 -3.79 3.24 2.52
C ASP A 88 -3.91 2.80 3.99
N PRO A 89 -4.67 1.73 4.31
CA PRO A 89 -4.73 1.18 5.66
C PRO A 89 -3.36 0.90 6.23
N ASN A 90 -2.44 0.38 5.41
CA ASN A 90 -1.09 0.00 5.83
C ASN A 90 -0.11 1.19 5.88
N ARG A 91 -0.62 2.42 5.91
CA ARG A 91 0.12 3.65 6.29
C ARG A 91 -0.55 4.42 7.42
N SER A 92 -1.63 3.86 7.96
CA SER A 92 -2.57 4.54 8.85
C SER A 92 -2.50 4.07 10.30
N PHE A 93 -1.58 3.17 10.64
CA PHE A 93 -1.38 2.66 12.00
C PHE A 93 -0.51 3.59 12.86
N ARG A 94 -0.87 4.88 12.93
CA ARG A 94 -0.23 5.88 13.79
C ARG A 94 -1.26 6.63 14.61
N GLY A 95 -0.87 7.10 15.80
CA GLY A 95 -1.77 7.82 16.71
C GLY A 95 -2.96 6.95 17.12
N GLU A 96 -4.18 7.46 16.94
CA GLU A 96 -5.42 6.70 17.19
C GLU A 96 -5.91 5.90 15.96
N GLY A 97 -5.10 5.83 14.90
CA GLY A 97 -5.47 5.31 13.59
C GLY A 97 -6.09 6.39 12.72
N GLN A 98 -5.57 6.56 11.50
CA GLN A 98 -6.02 7.63 10.61
C GLN A 98 -7.27 7.27 9.81
N ILE A 99 -7.58 5.96 9.72
CA ILE A 99 -8.75 5.42 9.04
C ILE A 99 -9.45 4.39 9.94
N GLU A 100 -10.74 4.16 9.70
CA GLU A 100 -11.55 3.32 10.59
C GLU A 100 -11.07 1.87 10.70
N GLU A 101 -10.56 1.29 9.61
CA GLU A 101 -10.01 -0.06 9.58
C GLU A 101 -8.81 -0.21 10.53
N ALA A 102 -7.81 0.67 10.39
CA ALA A 102 -6.62 0.68 11.25
C ALA A 102 -6.97 1.07 12.70
N ALA A 103 -7.77 2.13 12.87
CA ALA A 103 -8.19 2.62 14.18
C ALA A 103 -8.97 1.57 14.97
N SER A 104 -9.82 0.79 14.32
CA SER A 104 -10.58 -0.28 14.98
C SER A 104 -9.69 -1.39 15.51
N LEU A 105 -8.71 -1.85 14.72
CA LEU A 105 -7.76 -2.87 15.16
C LEU A 105 -6.90 -2.35 16.31
N MET A 106 -6.38 -1.12 16.21
CA MET A 106 -5.57 -0.50 17.26
C MET A 106 -6.35 -0.35 18.57
N ARG A 107 -7.60 0.14 18.52
CA ARG A 107 -8.48 0.26 19.69
C ARG A 107 -8.76 -1.10 20.34
N TRP A 108 -9.04 -2.12 19.52
CA TRP A 108 -9.30 -3.47 20.01
C TRP A 108 -8.07 -4.07 20.70
N MET A 109 -6.89 -3.94 20.10
CA MET A 109 -5.64 -4.39 20.71
C MET A 109 -5.32 -3.66 22.01
N ALA A 110 -5.43 -2.32 22.03
CA ALA A 110 -5.19 -1.52 23.22
C ALA A 110 -6.14 -1.91 24.38
N ALA A 111 -7.41 -2.21 24.08
CA ALA A 111 -8.39 -2.64 25.07
C ALA A 111 -8.08 -4.02 25.70
N ARG A 112 -7.33 -4.88 25.01
CA ARG A 112 -6.91 -6.18 25.54
C ARG A 112 -5.74 -6.05 26.51
N GLY A 113 -4.83 -5.12 26.26
CA GLY A 113 -3.62 -4.94 27.07
C GLY A 113 -2.69 -6.15 27.06
N ASP A 114 -2.70 -6.91 25.96
CA ASP A 114 -1.83 -8.09 25.80
C ASP A 114 -0.43 -7.67 25.36
N ASP A 115 0.58 -8.30 25.97
CA ASP A 115 1.96 -8.25 25.48
C ASP A 115 2.14 -9.30 24.38
N LEU A 116 2.18 -8.84 23.12
CA LEU A 116 2.39 -9.71 21.97
C LEU A 116 3.88 -10.04 21.82
N LEU A 117 4.19 -11.32 21.59
CA LEU A 117 5.56 -11.74 21.26
C LEU A 117 5.81 -11.75 19.75
N VAL A 118 4.80 -12.08 18.95
CA VAL A 118 4.89 -12.22 17.49
C VAL A 118 3.77 -11.42 16.83
N HIS A 119 4.11 -10.63 15.80
CA HIS A 119 3.19 -9.92 14.92
C HIS A 119 3.55 -10.22 13.46
N LEU A 120 2.72 -11.01 12.79
CA LEU A 120 2.87 -11.34 11.37
C LEU A 120 1.75 -10.67 10.60
N ASP A 121 2.10 -9.73 9.72
CA ASP A 121 1.18 -9.05 8.82
C ASP A 121 1.28 -9.69 7.43
N LEU A 122 0.17 -10.22 6.91
CA LEU A 122 0.20 -11.08 5.73
C LEU A 122 -0.21 -10.30 4.48
N HIS A 123 0.75 -10.09 3.57
CA HIS A 123 0.58 -9.30 2.37
C HIS A 123 0.92 -10.07 1.09
N GLU A 124 0.54 -9.48 -0.04
CA GLU A 124 0.91 -9.92 -1.37
C GLU A 124 1.31 -8.73 -2.23
N THR A 125 2.33 -8.94 -3.05
CA THR A 125 2.75 -8.01 -4.09
C THR A 125 2.26 -8.58 -5.42
N THR A 126 1.54 -7.79 -6.21
CA THR A 126 0.80 -8.24 -7.40
C THR A 126 1.18 -7.43 -8.63
N ASP A 127 0.86 -7.95 -9.82
CA ASP A 127 0.95 -7.17 -11.06
C ASP A 127 0.11 -5.88 -11.00
N SER A 128 -0.96 -5.88 -10.20
CA SER A 128 -1.83 -4.71 -10.04
C SER A 128 -1.18 -3.59 -9.23
N ASP A 129 -0.15 -3.86 -8.42
CA ASP A 129 0.62 -2.81 -7.75
C ASP A 129 1.30 -1.91 -8.78
N LEU A 130 2.05 -2.52 -9.71
CA LEU A 130 2.73 -1.80 -10.78
C LEU A 130 1.76 -1.11 -11.74
N HIS A 131 0.68 -1.79 -12.14
CA HIS A 131 -0.18 -1.33 -13.23
C HIS A 131 -1.39 -0.52 -12.79
N GLU A 132 -1.79 -0.56 -11.53
CA GLU A 132 -2.97 0.12 -11.00
C GLU A 132 -2.70 0.97 -9.76
N PHE A 133 -2.16 0.38 -8.70
CA PHE A 133 -2.09 1.05 -7.39
C PHE A 133 -0.97 2.08 -7.31
N ASP A 134 0.25 1.78 -7.76
CA ASP A 134 1.35 2.75 -7.77
C ASP A 134 1.07 3.97 -8.65
N PRO A 135 0.55 3.82 -9.89
CA PRO A 135 0.12 4.96 -10.68
C PRO A 135 -0.95 5.81 -9.96
N ALA A 136 -1.92 5.18 -9.31
CA ALA A 136 -2.96 5.88 -8.56
C ALA A 136 -2.40 6.62 -7.33
N ARG A 137 -1.51 5.98 -6.58
CA ARG A 137 -0.78 6.57 -5.44
C ARG A 137 0.06 7.76 -5.88
N CYS A 138 0.86 7.60 -6.94
CA CYS A 138 1.69 8.67 -7.48
C CYS A 138 0.85 9.87 -7.94
N ALA A 139 -0.33 9.62 -8.52
CA ALA A 139 -1.27 10.67 -8.88
C ALA A 139 -1.86 11.37 -7.65
N ARG A 140 -2.25 10.63 -6.61
CA ARG A 140 -2.74 11.20 -5.34
C ARG A 140 -1.68 12.07 -4.66
N ASP A 141 -0.46 11.56 -4.59
CA ASP A 141 0.63 12.16 -3.79
C ASP A 141 1.42 13.22 -4.59
N GLY A 142 1.12 13.40 -5.87
CA GLY A 142 1.82 14.37 -6.73
C GLY A 142 3.27 14.03 -7.03
N ILE A 143 3.65 12.76 -6.87
CA ILE A 143 5.02 12.28 -7.10
C ILE A 143 5.16 11.69 -8.50
N ALA A 144 6.41 11.60 -8.97
CA ALA A 144 6.71 10.97 -10.24
C ALA A 144 6.46 9.46 -10.17
N LEU A 145 5.88 8.88 -11.22
CA LEU A 145 5.84 7.45 -11.40
C LEU A 145 7.22 6.99 -11.90
N VAL A 146 7.92 6.23 -11.07
CA VAL A 146 9.19 5.60 -11.43
C VAL A 146 8.89 4.17 -11.86
N PRO A 147 9.38 3.71 -13.03
CA PRO A 147 9.24 2.31 -13.43
C PRO A 147 9.89 1.40 -12.39
N ASP A 148 9.18 0.36 -11.98
CA ASP A 148 9.66 -0.66 -11.06
C ASP A 148 9.33 -2.05 -11.60
N ILE A 149 9.86 -3.08 -10.95
CA ILE A 149 9.61 -4.48 -11.26
C ILE A 149 8.94 -5.17 -10.08
N ILE A 150 7.99 -6.06 -10.36
CA ILE A 150 7.44 -6.93 -9.34
C ILE A 150 8.47 -8.03 -9.01
N PRO A 151 8.89 -8.20 -7.74
CA PRO A 151 9.79 -9.29 -7.36
C PRO A 151 9.15 -10.65 -7.64
N ASP A 152 9.79 -11.51 -8.44
CA ASP A 152 9.27 -12.85 -8.75
C ASP A 152 9.54 -13.83 -7.60
N GLY A 153 8.69 -13.82 -6.57
CA GLY A 153 8.66 -14.82 -5.51
C GLY A 153 8.25 -14.28 -4.15
N PHE A 154 8.28 -15.15 -3.14
CA PHE A 154 8.02 -14.78 -1.75
C PHE A 154 9.20 -13.99 -1.15
N TYR A 155 8.89 -12.98 -0.34
CA TYR A 155 9.87 -12.29 0.50
C TYR A 155 9.24 -11.78 1.78
N VAL A 156 10.07 -11.26 2.68
CA VAL A 156 9.62 -10.60 3.92
C VAL A 156 10.26 -9.23 4.06
N ILE A 157 9.48 -8.30 4.62
CA ILE A 157 9.94 -6.99 5.05
C ILE A 157 10.07 -7.03 6.57
N GLY A 158 11.30 -7.15 7.05
CA GLY A 158 11.58 -7.05 8.49
C GLY A 158 11.65 -5.60 8.93
N ASN A 159 11.26 -5.33 10.18
CA ASN A 159 11.28 -3.99 10.75
C ASN A 159 12.73 -3.49 10.92
N SER A 160 13.15 -2.48 10.17
CA SER A 160 14.50 -1.91 10.27
C SER A 160 14.81 -1.32 11.66
N GLU A 161 13.79 -0.96 12.43
CA GLU A 161 13.89 -0.41 13.78
C GLU A 161 14.14 -1.51 14.83
N ASP A 162 13.82 -2.77 14.52
CA ASP A 162 14.15 -3.98 15.30
C ASP A 162 14.19 -5.23 14.37
N PRO A 163 15.32 -5.48 13.66
CA PRO A 163 15.33 -6.36 12.47
C PRO A 163 15.11 -7.86 12.71
N GLN A 164 15.46 -8.36 13.90
CA GLN A 164 15.41 -9.79 14.25
C GLN A 164 15.85 -10.76 13.12
N PRO A 165 17.10 -10.69 12.62
CA PRO A 165 17.48 -11.35 11.36
C PRO A 165 17.27 -12.87 11.34
N ALA A 166 17.55 -13.55 12.45
CA ALA A 166 17.40 -15.01 12.56
C ALA A 166 15.93 -15.45 12.46
N PHE A 167 15.00 -14.65 13.00
CA PHE A 167 13.56 -14.89 12.85
C PHE A 167 13.15 -14.80 11.38
N GLN A 168 13.55 -13.73 10.68
CA GLN A 168 13.21 -13.52 9.26
C GLN A 168 13.78 -14.63 8.37
N GLN A 169 15.01 -15.07 8.63
CA GLN A 169 15.63 -16.18 7.93
C GLN A 169 14.92 -17.51 8.19
N ALA A 170 14.39 -17.74 9.41
CA ALA A 170 13.62 -18.94 9.72
C ALA A 170 12.30 -18.99 8.92
N LEU A 171 11.64 -17.86 8.73
CA LEU A 171 10.45 -17.75 7.87
C LEU A 171 10.79 -18.11 6.42
N ILE A 172 11.85 -17.50 5.86
CA ILE A 172 12.30 -17.80 4.49
C ILE A 172 12.66 -19.28 4.33
N ALA A 173 13.45 -19.85 5.25
CA ALA A 173 13.87 -21.26 5.19
C ALA A 173 12.70 -22.26 5.30
N ALA A 174 11.59 -21.84 5.91
CA ALA A 174 10.36 -22.63 5.93
C ALA A 174 9.60 -22.50 4.60
N VAL A 175 9.42 -21.28 4.11
CA VAL A 175 8.61 -20.97 2.93
C VAL A 175 9.28 -21.37 1.62
N GLU A 176 10.62 -21.38 1.53
CA GLU A 176 11.36 -21.80 0.33
C GLU A 176 11.07 -23.26 -0.09
N LYS A 177 10.53 -24.06 0.84
CA LYS A 177 10.11 -25.45 0.59
C LYS A 177 8.72 -25.54 -0.07
N ILE A 178 7.98 -24.44 -0.09
CA ILE A 178 6.59 -24.34 -0.55
C ILE A 178 6.50 -23.54 -1.85
N THR A 179 7.21 -22.43 -1.94
CA THR A 179 7.26 -21.58 -3.12
C THR A 179 8.65 -20.98 -3.30
N HIS A 180 8.92 -20.41 -4.46
CA HIS A 180 10.21 -19.79 -4.74
C HIS A 180 10.34 -18.44 -4.03
N ILE A 181 11.56 -18.14 -3.57
CA ILE A 181 11.93 -16.88 -2.93
C ILE A 181 12.29 -15.84 -4.00
N ALA A 182 11.85 -14.60 -3.81
CA ALA A 182 12.15 -13.52 -4.75
C ALA A 182 13.67 -13.26 -4.81
N PRO A 183 14.25 -13.21 -6.02
CA PRO A 183 15.64 -12.85 -6.20
C PRO A 183 15.83 -11.33 -6.07
N ALA A 184 17.08 -10.92 -5.82
CA ALA A 184 17.45 -9.52 -6.00
C ALA A 184 17.48 -9.15 -7.50
N ASP A 185 17.32 -7.86 -7.77
CA ASP A 185 17.52 -7.25 -9.07
C ASP A 185 19.03 -7.15 -9.43
N ALA A 186 19.32 -6.49 -10.55
CA ALA A 186 20.70 -6.32 -11.03
C ALA A 186 21.59 -5.46 -10.10
N ASN A 187 20.99 -4.69 -9.20
CA ASN A 187 21.70 -3.85 -8.22
C ASN A 187 21.89 -4.58 -6.87
N GLY A 188 21.36 -5.80 -6.72
CA GLY A 188 21.34 -6.49 -5.44
C GLY A 188 20.25 -5.99 -4.49
N GLU A 189 19.21 -5.35 -5.05
CA GLU A 189 18.07 -4.80 -4.32
C GLU A 189 16.80 -5.62 -4.56
N LEU A 190 15.83 -5.49 -3.67
CA LEU A 190 14.49 -6.02 -3.80
C LEU A 190 13.56 -4.89 -3.33
N ILE A 191 12.56 -4.52 -4.13
CA ILE A 191 11.70 -3.33 -3.93
C ILE A 191 12.47 -2.02 -3.64
N GLY A 192 13.62 -1.83 -4.31
CA GLY A 192 14.49 -0.67 -4.11
C GLY A 192 15.21 -0.65 -2.74
N MET A 193 15.24 -1.78 -2.03
CA MET A 193 15.94 -1.96 -0.76
C MET A 193 17.08 -2.98 -0.92
N PRO A 194 18.27 -2.74 -0.33
CA PRO A 194 19.35 -3.71 -0.37
C PRO A 194 18.94 -5.05 0.24
N LEU A 195 19.20 -6.15 -0.48
CA LEU A 195 18.92 -7.50 0.01
C LEU A 195 19.84 -7.84 1.20
N GLN A 196 19.26 -8.33 2.28
CA GLN A 196 19.97 -8.59 3.55
C GLN A 196 20.37 -10.05 3.69
N SER A 197 19.48 -10.93 3.24
CA SER A 197 19.68 -12.35 2.99
C SER A 197 18.63 -12.77 1.93
N PRO A 198 18.70 -13.98 1.34
CA PRO A 198 17.69 -14.42 0.37
C PRO A 198 16.27 -14.12 0.87
N GLY A 199 15.49 -13.36 0.09
CA GLY A 199 14.11 -12.98 0.41
C GLY A 199 13.89 -12.03 1.59
N VAL A 200 14.92 -11.37 2.12
CA VAL A 200 14.79 -10.48 3.29
C VAL A 200 15.27 -9.07 2.96
N VAL A 201 14.41 -8.08 3.23
CA VAL A 201 14.74 -6.65 3.17
C VAL A 201 14.35 -5.95 4.47
N TRP A 202 15.02 -4.83 4.78
CA TRP A 202 14.70 -4.01 5.95
C TRP A 202 13.87 -2.79 5.54
N GLY A 203 12.62 -2.77 5.99
CA GLY A 203 11.71 -1.65 5.84
C GLY A 203 11.41 -1.00 7.17
N GLU A 204 11.33 0.33 7.18
CA GLU A 204 10.69 1.04 8.29
C GLU A 204 9.25 0.53 8.46
N SER A 205 8.80 0.30 9.69
CA SER A 205 7.45 -0.19 9.95
C SER A 205 6.65 0.78 10.82
N ARG A 206 7.18 1.12 12.01
CA ARG A 206 6.47 2.00 12.95
C ARG A 206 6.47 3.43 12.46
N SER A 207 7.64 3.92 12.03
CA SER A 207 7.77 5.29 11.53
C SER A 207 6.86 5.57 10.33
N ILE A 208 6.57 4.58 9.47
CA ILE A 208 5.71 4.71 8.28
C ILE A 208 4.23 4.41 8.52
N GLY A 209 3.86 3.91 9.71
CA GLY A 209 2.48 3.55 10.04
C GLY A 209 2.01 2.25 9.40
N ALA A 210 2.92 1.31 9.17
CA ALA A 210 2.59 -0.04 8.75
C ALA A 210 2.03 -0.86 9.92
N CYS A 211 1.17 -1.83 9.60
CA CYS A 211 0.50 -2.72 10.53
C CYS A 211 1.52 -3.47 11.40
N ALA A 212 2.51 -4.12 10.79
CA ALA A 212 3.57 -4.83 11.53
C ALA A 212 4.31 -3.97 12.58
N GLY A 213 4.27 -2.63 12.48
CA GLY A 213 4.96 -1.71 13.38
C GLY A 213 4.11 -1.10 14.50
N PHE A 214 2.80 -1.35 14.56
CA PHE A 214 1.93 -0.66 15.55
C PHE A 214 1.93 -1.28 16.95
N THR A 215 2.39 -2.52 17.07
CA THR A 215 2.52 -3.24 18.34
C THR A 215 3.98 -3.22 18.81
N ASP A 216 4.20 -3.56 20.08
CA ASP A 216 5.54 -3.71 20.65
C ASP A 216 6.03 -5.18 20.60
N ALA A 217 5.55 -5.94 19.59
CA ALA A 217 5.96 -7.34 19.43
C ALA A 217 7.46 -7.46 19.11
N LEU A 218 8.15 -8.35 19.82
CA LEU A 218 9.58 -8.60 19.60
C LEU A 218 9.85 -9.11 18.18
N TYR A 219 9.06 -10.08 17.71
CA TYR A 219 9.17 -10.58 16.35
C TYR A 219 8.06 -10.02 15.49
N ALA A 220 8.42 -9.12 14.56
CA ALA A 220 7.48 -8.51 13.63
C ALA A 220 7.94 -8.67 12.18
N THR A 221 6.99 -8.87 11.26
CA THR A 221 7.28 -8.92 9.82
C THR A 221 6.04 -8.64 8.99
N THR A 222 6.24 -8.18 7.76
CA THR A 222 5.25 -8.22 6.70
C THR A 222 5.70 -9.26 5.67
N THR A 223 4.87 -10.26 5.39
CA THR A 223 5.14 -11.27 4.37
C THR A 223 4.60 -10.80 3.02
N GLU A 224 5.25 -11.16 1.93
CA GLU A 224 4.84 -10.73 0.59
C GLU A 224 4.88 -11.93 -0.35
N VAL A 225 3.72 -12.52 -0.66
CA VAL A 225 3.59 -13.51 -1.73
C VAL A 225 3.43 -12.83 -3.10
N TYR A 226 3.87 -13.48 -4.17
CA TYR A 226 3.63 -13.02 -5.53
C TYR A 226 2.70 -13.98 -6.29
N PRO A 227 1.37 -13.75 -6.29
CA PRO A 227 0.39 -14.71 -6.80
C PRO A 227 0.30 -14.77 -8.33
N ASP A 228 0.76 -13.74 -9.04
CA ASP A 228 0.69 -13.67 -10.50
C ASP A 228 1.86 -14.38 -11.21
N SER A 229 2.83 -14.91 -10.44
CA SER A 229 3.92 -15.72 -11.00
C SER A 229 3.37 -16.97 -11.70
N PRO A 230 3.84 -17.30 -12.93
CA PRO A 230 3.50 -18.57 -13.58
C PRO A 230 4.08 -19.79 -12.85
N ARG A 231 4.92 -19.57 -11.82
CA ARG A 231 5.61 -20.60 -11.03
C ARG A 231 4.90 -20.94 -9.73
N THR A 232 3.78 -20.28 -9.43
CA THR A 232 2.99 -20.56 -8.22
C THR A 232 1.51 -20.80 -8.56
N SER A 233 0.71 -20.98 -7.52
CA SER A 233 -0.73 -21.15 -7.60
C SER A 233 -1.39 -20.51 -6.37
N PRO A 234 -2.70 -20.16 -6.42
CA PRO A 234 -3.41 -19.63 -5.25
C PRO A 234 -3.32 -20.53 -4.02
N ARG A 235 -3.23 -21.86 -4.22
CA ARG A 235 -3.04 -22.82 -3.13
C ARG A 235 -1.66 -22.72 -2.50
N GLU A 236 -0.62 -22.56 -3.30
CA GLU A 236 0.75 -22.40 -2.82
C GLU A 236 0.95 -21.05 -2.12
N CYS A 237 0.33 -19.97 -2.60
CA CYS A 237 0.33 -18.67 -1.91
C CYS A 237 -0.25 -18.80 -0.49
N ASN A 238 -1.43 -19.41 -0.36
CA ASN A 238 -2.03 -19.67 0.95
C ASN A 238 -1.15 -20.57 1.84
N ALA A 239 -0.55 -21.60 1.25
CA ALA A 239 0.35 -22.50 1.97
C ALA A 239 1.62 -21.79 2.43
N ALA A 240 2.19 -20.88 1.63
CA ALA A 240 3.33 -20.06 1.97
C ALA A 240 3.04 -19.16 3.17
N GLN A 241 1.88 -18.47 3.16
CA GLN A 241 1.46 -17.63 4.28
C GLN A 241 1.27 -18.43 5.58
N VAL A 242 0.56 -19.56 5.51
CA VAL A 242 0.39 -20.45 6.68
C VAL A 242 1.74 -20.96 7.18
N THR A 243 2.65 -21.30 6.26
CA THR A 243 3.99 -21.79 6.61
C THR A 243 4.82 -20.70 7.30
N ALA A 244 4.76 -19.45 6.84
CA ALA A 244 5.40 -18.32 7.49
C ALA A 244 4.87 -18.11 8.91
N VAL A 245 3.54 -18.20 9.09
CA VAL A 245 2.92 -18.08 10.42
C VAL A 245 3.36 -19.19 11.37
N CYS A 246 3.29 -20.45 10.94
CA CYS A 246 3.74 -21.57 11.75
C CYS A 246 5.22 -21.45 12.11
N ALA A 247 6.08 -21.11 11.13
CA ALA A 247 7.51 -20.95 11.36
C ALA A 247 7.82 -19.82 12.36
N GLY A 248 7.10 -18.70 12.28
CA GLY A 248 7.27 -17.60 13.23
C GLY A 248 6.86 -17.98 14.66
N LEU A 249 5.75 -18.71 14.81
CA LEU A 249 5.32 -19.21 16.11
C LEU A 249 6.29 -20.25 16.68
N ASP A 250 6.73 -21.21 15.86
CA ASP A 250 7.68 -22.25 16.25
C ASP A 250 9.03 -21.62 16.68
N TYR A 251 9.52 -20.62 15.94
CA TYR A 251 10.73 -19.88 16.30
C TYR A 251 10.57 -19.21 17.67
N ALA A 252 9.50 -18.44 17.87
CA ALA A 252 9.26 -17.71 19.11
C ALA A 252 9.02 -18.63 20.32
N LEU A 253 8.52 -19.85 20.11
CA LEU A 253 8.38 -20.85 21.17
C LEU A 253 9.71 -21.53 21.52
N ALA A 254 10.62 -21.67 20.55
CA ALA A 254 11.94 -22.26 20.74
C ALA A 254 12.97 -21.28 21.33
N ASP A 255 12.79 -19.97 21.10
CA ASP A 255 13.67 -18.91 21.59
C ASP A 255 13.33 -18.46 23.04
N ARG A 256 12.42 -19.17 23.71
CA ARG A 256 11.98 -18.92 25.10
C ARG A 256 12.81 -19.65 26.15
#